data_AF-A0AAJ6HNK5-F1
#
_entry.id   AF-A0AAJ6HNK5-F1
#
_cell.length_a   1.000
_cell.length_b   1.000
_cell.length_c   1.000
_cell.angle_alpha   90.00
_cell.angle_beta   90.00
_cell.angle_gamma   90.00
#
_symmetry.space_group_name_H-M   'P 1'
#
loop_
_entity.id
_entity.type
_entity.pdbx_description
1 polymer ?
#
loop_
_entity_poly.entity_id
_entity_poly.type
_entity_poly.pdbx_seq_one_letter_code
_entity_poly.pdbx_strand_id
1 'polypeptide(L)'
;MTDWLTARPAAWREQVQAVAIDTCTVFKAAVREALPQAMLVVDHFHVVQLANRAVTEVRRQLHRLATTIETWWPEILAFLHTGITNAGSEGTNRVIKTVARNAYGFRNPENRRLRTRAAITRRHRGHLNPA
;
A
#
# COMPACT_ATOMS: atom_id res chain seq x y z
N MET A 1 11.63 34.95 3.64
CA MET A 1 13.03 34.52 3.86
C MET A 1 13.92 34.97 2.71
N THR A 2 13.50 34.78 1.45
CA THR A 2 14.18 35.33 0.27
C THR A 2 14.44 36.83 0.42
N ASP A 3 13.42 37.62 0.82
CA ASP A 3 13.56 39.06 1.04
C ASP A 3 14.63 39.43 2.08
N TRP A 4 14.77 38.63 3.14
CA TRP A 4 15.77 38.87 4.17
C TRP A 4 17.18 38.55 3.69
N LEU A 5 17.35 37.44 2.96
CA LEU A 5 18.64 37.04 2.38
C LEU A 5 19.07 38.05 1.30
N THR A 6 18.17 38.43 0.41
CA THR A 6 18.45 39.38 -0.67
C THR A 6 18.74 40.79 -0.14
N ALA A 7 18.16 41.16 1.01
CA ALA A 7 18.46 42.42 1.71
C ALA A 7 19.83 42.44 2.42
N ARG A 8 20.65 41.38 2.36
CA ARG A 8 22.02 41.39 2.88
C ARG A 8 23.01 41.95 1.83
N PRO A 9 24.07 42.67 2.27
CA PRO A 9 25.10 43.18 1.36
C PRO A 9 25.71 42.07 0.48
N ALA A 10 25.99 42.39 -0.78
CA ALA A 10 26.54 41.43 -1.74
C ALA A 10 27.85 40.80 -1.25
N ALA A 11 28.77 41.63 -0.72
CA ALA A 11 30.04 41.17 -0.16
C ALA A 11 29.88 40.15 0.99
N TRP A 12 28.81 40.26 1.80
CA TRP A 12 28.53 39.25 2.84
C TRP A 12 28.01 37.96 2.23
N ARG A 13 27.07 38.07 1.27
CA ARG A 13 26.48 36.90 0.60
C ARG A 13 27.54 36.09 -0.12
N GLU A 14 28.45 36.73 -0.83
CA GLU A 14 29.57 36.09 -1.56
C GLU A 14 30.50 35.28 -0.65
N GLN A 15 30.59 35.62 0.64
CA GLN A 15 31.40 34.88 1.63
C GLN A 15 30.71 33.62 2.16
N VAL A 16 29.41 33.44 1.94
CA VAL A 16 28.68 32.25 2.41
C VAL A 16 29.04 31.05 1.54
N GLN A 17 29.74 30.09 2.14
CA GLN A 17 30.24 28.90 1.43
C GLN A 17 29.26 27.72 1.47
N ALA A 18 28.47 27.58 2.53
CA ALA A 18 27.53 26.49 2.69
C ALA A 18 26.29 26.92 3.48
N VAL A 19 25.15 26.31 3.16
CA VAL A 19 23.89 26.50 3.87
C VAL A 19 23.28 25.13 4.13
N ALA A 20 23.12 24.78 5.42
CA ALA A 20 22.34 23.63 5.82
C ALA A 20 20.85 24.00 5.88
N ILE A 21 19.99 23.15 5.31
CA ILE A 21 18.53 23.33 5.33
C ILE A 21 17.83 22.03 5.71
N ASP A 22 16.62 22.16 6.25
CA ASP A 22 15.66 21.06 6.28
C ASP A 22 15.36 20.59 4.84
N THR A 23 14.87 19.35 4.69
CA THR A 23 14.39 18.82 3.40
C THR A 23 13.10 19.51 2.95
N CYS A 24 13.20 20.77 2.56
CA CYS A 24 12.10 21.65 2.17
C CYS A 24 12.41 22.29 0.81
N THR A 25 11.48 22.14 -0.14
CA THR A 25 11.63 22.68 -1.50
C THR A 25 11.62 24.21 -1.52
N VAL A 26 10.89 24.86 -0.61
CA VAL A 26 10.83 26.33 -0.50
C VAL A 26 12.17 26.91 -0.08
N PHE A 27 12.80 26.34 0.96
CA PHE A 27 14.12 26.79 1.41
C PHE A 27 15.21 26.47 0.39
N LYS A 28 15.13 25.31 -0.26
CA LYS A 28 16.01 24.99 -1.40
C LYS A 28 15.93 26.05 -2.49
N ALA A 29 14.72 26.44 -2.91
CA ALA A 29 14.54 27.46 -3.95
C ALA A 29 15.08 28.82 -3.51
N ALA A 30 14.72 29.28 -2.30
CA ALA A 30 15.14 30.57 -1.77
C ALA A 30 16.67 30.68 -1.64
N VAL A 31 17.35 29.63 -1.16
CA VAL A 31 18.82 29.63 -1.05
C VAL A 31 19.48 29.59 -2.43
N ARG A 32 18.93 28.81 -3.37
CA ARG A 32 19.46 28.74 -4.74
C ARG A 32 19.34 30.07 -5.48
N GLU A 33 18.30 30.84 -5.20
CA GLU A 33 18.11 32.17 -5.76
C GLU A 33 19.05 33.20 -5.11
N ALA A 34 19.11 33.24 -3.78
CA ALA A 34 19.84 34.30 -3.06
C ALA A 34 21.36 34.08 -2.95
N LEU A 35 21.80 32.81 -2.94
CA LEU A 35 23.17 32.36 -2.69
C LEU A 35 23.57 31.21 -3.66
N PRO A 36 23.57 31.42 -4.98
CA PRO A 36 23.82 30.37 -5.96
C PRO A 36 25.20 29.71 -5.83
N GLN A 37 26.19 30.43 -5.29
CA GLN A 37 27.56 29.97 -5.03
C GLN A 37 27.68 29.06 -3.79
N ALA A 38 26.74 29.14 -2.84
CA ALA A 38 26.84 28.39 -1.60
C ALA A 38 26.48 26.91 -1.83
N MET A 39 27.24 26.02 -1.20
CA MET A 39 26.92 24.60 -1.14
C MET A 39 25.64 24.39 -0.33
N LEU A 40 24.60 23.90 -0.97
CA LEU A 40 23.35 23.54 -0.28
C LEU A 40 23.48 22.14 0.32
N VAL A 41 23.44 22.07 1.65
CA VAL A 41 23.53 20.83 2.42
C VAL A 41 22.17 20.54 3.04
N VAL A 42 21.73 19.29 3.00
CA VAL A 42 20.55 18.86 3.77
C VAL A 42 21.00 18.55 5.19
N ASP A 43 20.26 19.03 6.19
CA ASP A 43 20.51 18.70 7.59
C ASP A 43 20.44 17.18 7.82
N HIS A 44 21.51 16.61 8.38
CA HIS A 44 21.62 15.16 8.60
C HIS A 44 20.50 14.63 9.51
N PHE A 45 19.99 15.44 10.43
CA PHE A 45 19.02 15.00 11.42
C PHE A 45 17.74 14.52 10.72
N HIS A 46 17.28 15.28 9.74
CA HIS A 46 16.09 14.94 8.96
C HIS A 46 16.31 13.72 8.07
N VAL A 47 17.52 13.52 7.54
CA VAL A 47 17.88 12.32 6.77
C VAL A 47 17.86 11.08 7.66
N VAL A 48 18.51 11.13 8.82
CA VAL A 48 18.54 10.01 9.79
C VAL A 48 17.14 9.70 10.31
N GLN A 49 16.34 10.73 10.61
CA GLN A 49 14.96 10.57 11.06
C GLN A 49 14.08 9.92 9.97
N LEU A 50 14.27 10.29 8.70
CA LEU A 50 13.56 9.66 7.58
C LEU A 50 13.94 8.19 7.43
N ALA A 51 15.24 7.87 7.48
CA ALA A 51 15.72 6.50 7.41
C ALA A 51 15.17 5.63 8.55
N ASN A 52 15.21 6.13 9.78
CA ASN A 52 14.68 5.41 10.96
C ASN A 52 13.18 5.13 10.85
N ARG A 53 12.40 6.09 10.30
CA ARG A 53 10.98 5.88 10.05
C ARG A 53 10.73 4.78 9.02
N ALA A 54 11.47 4.79 7.91
CA ALA A 54 11.35 3.77 6.87
C ALA A 54 11.69 2.37 7.41
N VAL A 55 12.80 2.23 8.13
CA VAL A 55 13.21 0.96 8.76
C VAL A 55 12.17 0.47 9.77
N THR A 56 11.62 1.38 10.59
CA THR A 56 10.60 1.04 11.59
C THR A 56 9.32 0.51 10.94
N GLU A 57 8.89 1.11 9.84
CA GLU A 57 7.70 0.68 9.12
C GLU A 57 7.87 -0.73 8.54
N VAL A 58 8.99 -0.98 7.84
CA VAL A 58 9.29 -2.31 7.30
C VAL A 58 9.39 -3.35 8.41
N ARG A 59 10.08 -3.04 9.51
CA ARG A 59 10.16 -3.93 10.67
C ARG A 59 8.78 -4.29 11.22
N ARG A 60 7.88 -3.31 11.35
CA ARG A 60 6.51 -3.54 11.84
C ARG A 60 5.68 -4.40 10.88
N GLN A 61 5.84 -4.22 9.58
CA GLN A 61 5.16 -5.05 8.58
C GLN A 61 5.65 -6.50 8.63
N LEU A 62 6.97 -6.71 8.68
CA LEU A 62 7.57 -8.05 8.79
C LEU A 62 7.14 -8.73 10.09
N HIS A 63 7.14 -8.01 11.21
CA HIS A 63 6.70 -8.57 12.49
C HIS A 63 5.23 -8.99 12.45
N ARG A 64 4.33 -8.16 11.91
CA ARG A 64 2.91 -8.52 11.74
C ARG A 64 2.75 -9.78 10.88
N LEU A 65 3.49 -9.88 9.78
CA LEU A 65 3.45 -11.07 8.92
C LEU A 65 3.95 -12.31 9.66
N ALA A 66 5.10 -12.22 10.33
CA ALA A 66 5.68 -13.32 11.10
C ALA A 66 4.72 -13.79 12.19
N THR A 67 4.17 -12.88 13.00
CA THR A 67 3.16 -13.21 14.02
C THR A 67 1.92 -13.84 13.41
N THR A 68 1.46 -13.36 12.25
CA THR A 68 0.31 -13.98 11.56
C THR A 68 0.63 -15.42 11.16
N ILE A 69 1.80 -15.66 10.56
CA ILE A 69 2.23 -17.01 10.17
C ILE A 69 2.36 -17.92 11.39
N GLU A 70 3.00 -17.44 12.46
CA GLU A 70 3.16 -18.20 13.71
C GLU A 70 1.82 -18.54 14.35
N THR A 71 0.89 -17.58 14.39
CA THR A 71 -0.45 -17.76 14.96
C THR A 71 -1.23 -18.86 14.22
N TRP A 72 -1.10 -18.93 12.89
CA TRP A 72 -1.84 -19.85 12.03
C TRP A 72 -1.01 -21.06 11.58
N TRP A 73 0.15 -21.28 12.19
CA TRP A 73 1.08 -22.33 11.77
C TRP A 73 0.46 -23.74 11.78
N PRO A 74 -0.31 -24.15 12.81
CA PRO A 74 -0.96 -25.46 12.82
C PRO A 74 -1.93 -25.65 11.64
N GLU A 75 -2.71 -24.64 11.27
CA GLU A 75 -3.66 -24.67 10.16
C GLU A 75 -2.95 -24.68 8.79
N ILE A 76 -1.86 -23.93 8.66
CA ILE A 76 -0.99 -23.96 7.48
C ILE A 76 -0.42 -25.38 7.29
N LEU A 77 0.09 -25.99 8.37
CA LEU A 77 0.58 -27.37 8.34
C LEU A 77 -0.53 -28.37 7.98
N ALA A 78 -1.74 -28.19 8.52
CA ALA A 78 -2.89 -29.04 8.19
C ALA A 78 -3.18 -29.03 6.68
N PHE A 79 -3.13 -27.86 6.03
CA PHE A 79 -3.23 -27.78 4.58
C PHE A 79 -2.10 -28.53 3.86
N LEU A 80 -0.85 -28.33 4.28
CA LEU A 80 0.31 -28.99 3.64
C LEU A 80 0.26 -30.52 3.73
N HIS A 81 -0.29 -31.07 4.83
CA HIS A 81 -0.44 -32.52 5.00
C HIS A 81 -1.66 -33.10 4.30
N THR A 82 -2.80 -32.39 4.32
CA THR A 82 -4.07 -32.94 3.83
C THR A 82 -4.40 -32.54 2.40
N GLY A 83 -3.83 -31.43 1.90
CA GLY A 83 -4.21 -30.79 0.64
C GLY A 83 -5.62 -30.19 0.65
N ILE A 84 -6.33 -30.19 1.78
CA ILE A 84 -7.72 -29.74 1.87
C ILE A 84 -7.77 -28.22 1.72
N THR A 85 -8.49 -27.74 0.71
CA THR A 85 -8.66 -26.31 0.42
C THR A 85 -10.13 -25.93 0.29
N ASN A 86 -10.47 -24.71 0.69
CA ASN A 86 -11.81 -24.15 0.51
C ASN A 86 -12.06 -23.64 -0.93
N ALA A 87 -11.11 -23.81 -1.86
CA ALA A 87 -11.20 -23.31 -3.24
C ALA A 87 -12.50 -23.70 -3.96
N GLY A 88 -12.97 -24.94 -3.79
CA GLY A 88 -14.23 -25.41 -4.38
C GLY A 88 -15.47 -24.67 -3.83
N SER A 89 -15.50 -24.42 -2.52
CA SER A 89 -16.57 -23.65 -1.87
C SER A 89 -16.52 -22.18 -2.28
N GLU A 90 -15.33 -21.58 -2.37
CA GLU A 90 -15.16 -20.20 -2.85
C GLU A 90 -15.60 -20.02 -4.30
N GLY A 91 -15.26 -20.96 -5.17
CA GLY A 91 -15.76 -20.99 -6.55
C GLY A 91 -17.29 -21.03 -6.60
N THR A 92 -17.90 -21.86 -5.76
CA THR A 92 -19.36 -21.92 -5.61
C THR A 92 -19.93 -20.59 -5.10
N ASN A 93 -19.33 -19.99 -4.07
CA ASN A 93 -19.72 -18.68 -3.55
C ASN A 93 -19.62 -17.58 -4.61
N ARG A 94 -18.61 -17.64 -5.49
CA ARG A 94 -18.46 -16.70 -6.62
C ARG A 94 -19.61 -16.83 -7.61
N VAL A 95 -19.99 -18.05 -7.98
CA VAL A 95 -21.15 -18.32 -8.85
C VAL A 95 -22.43 -17.73 -8.22
N ILE A 96 -22.66 -17.96 -6.94
CA ILE A 96 -23.83 -17.43 -6.21
C ILE A 96 -23.84 -15.89 -6.25
N LYS A 97 -22.70 -15.26 -5.96
CA LYS A 97 -22.55 -13.79 -6.01
C LYS A 97 -22.81 -13.26 -7.42
N THR A 98 -22.36 -13.95 -8.46
CA THR A 98 -22.64 -13.57 -9.87
C THR A 98 -24.12 -13.64 -10.18
N VAL A 99 -24.79 -14.72 -9.78
CA VAL A 99 -26.24 -14.87 -9.98
C VAL A 99 -27.02 -13.78 -9.24
N ALA A 100 -26.62 -13.43 -8.02
CA ALA A 100 -27.22 -12.32 -7.29
C ALA A 100 -27.00 -10.97 -7.96
N ARG A 101 -25.80 -10.72 -8.51
CA ARG A 101 -25.48 -9.50 -9.26
C ARG A 101 -26.33 -9.37 -10.53
N ASN A 102 -26.43 -10.44 -11.32
CA ASN A 102 -27.23 -10.46 -12.55
C ASN A 102 -28.74 -10.31 -12.28
N ALA A 103 -29.18 -10.65 -11.07
CA ALA A 103 -30.56 -10.47 -10.63
C ALA A 103 -30.84 -9.07 -10.03
N TYR A 104 -29.83 -8.19 -9.91
CA TYR A 104 -29.90 -6.93 -9.16
C TYR A 104 -30.34 -7.14 -7.69
N GLY A 105 -29.90 -8.25 -7.09
CA GLY A 105 -30.28 -8.67 -5.75
C GLY A 105 -31.58 -9.48 -5.69
N PHE A 106 -31.79 -10.19 -4.58
CA PHE A 106 -32.98 -11.01 -4.37
C PHE A 106 -33.83 -10.44 -3.24
N ARG A 107 -35.03 -9.97 -3.57
CA ARG A 107 -36.06 -9.56 -2.61
C ARG A 107 -36.82 -10.74 -1.99
N ASN A 108 -36.95 -11.85 -2.71
CA ASN A 108 -37.60 -13.07 -2.25
C ASN A 108 -36.55 -14.16 -1.89
N PRO A 109 -36.52 -14.67 -0.64
CA PRO A 109 -35.62 -15.74 -0.20
C PRO A 109 -35.78 -17.07 -0.96
N GLU A 110 -36.98 -17.44 -1.37
CA GLU A 110 -37.22 -18.67 -2.15
C GLU A 110 -36.61 -18.55 -3.54
N ASN A 111 -36.81 -17.42 -4.22
CA ASN A 111 -36.19 -17.17 -5.53
C ASN A 111 -34.65 -17.19 -5.43
N ARG A 112 -34.08 -16.66 -4.34
CA ARG A 112 -32.65 -16.76 -4.06
C ARG A 112 -32.18 -18.21 -3.97
N ARG A 113 -32.91 -19.05 -3.22
CA ARG A 113 -32.59 -20.49 -3.06
C ARG A 113 -32.70 -21.25 -4.37
N LEU A 114 -33.78 -21.03 -5.13
CA LEU A 114 -34.01 -21.67 -6.43
C LEU A 114 -32.92 -21.31 -7.44
N ARG A 115 -32.58 -20.03 -7.58
CA ARG A 115 -31.52 -19.59 -8.51
C ARG A 115 -30.13 -20.03 -8.10
N THR A 116 -29.84 -20.03 -6.79
CA THR A 116 -28.61 -20.59 -6.25
C THR A 116 -28.52 -22.08 -6.59
N ARG A 117 -29.58 -22.86 -6.32
CA ARG A 117 -29.64 -24.30 -6.60
C ARG A 117 -29.46 -24.60 -8.09
N ALA A 118 -30.10 -23.82 -8.96
CA ALA A 118 -29.93 -23.95 -10.40
C ALA A 118 -28.48 -23.70 -10.82
N ALA A 119 -27.87 -22.59 -10.37
CA ALA A 119 -26.51 -22.24 -10.80
C ALA A 119 -25.41 -23.18 -10.29
N ILE A 120 -25.60 -23.82 -9.13
CA ILE A 120 -24.59 -24.70 -8.51
C ILE A 120 -24.73 -26.17 -8.91
N THR A 121 -25.83 -26.59 -9.55
CA THR A 121 -26.03 -27.98 -9.97
C THR A 121 -25.21 -28.31 -11.22
N ARG A 122 -24.68 -29.55 -11.29
CA ARG A 122 -23.73 -30.02 -12.33
C ARG A 122 -24.11 -29.68 -13.78
N ARG A 123 -25.41 -29.67 -14.13
CA ARG A 123 -25.90 -29.29 -15.48
C ARG A 123 -25.49 -27.87 -15.90
N HIS A 124 -25.32 -26.95 -14.95
CA HIS A 124 -24.84 -25.59 -15.22
C HIS A 124 -23.31 -25.41 -15.13
N ARG A 125 -22.52 -26.45 -14.81
CA ARG A 125 -21.04 -26.35 -14.83
C ARG A 125 -20.41 -26.77 -16.16
N GLY A 126 -21.11 -27.57 -16.98
CA GLY A 126 -20.56 -28.14 -18.22
C GLY A 126 -20.32 -27.15 -19.37
N HIS A 127 -20.83 -25.91 -19.28
CA HIS A 127 -20.70 -24.90 -20.34
C HIS A 127 -19.73 -23.76 -19.99
N LEU A 128 -19.01 -23.86 -18.86
CA LEU A 128 -18.04 -22.85 -18.40
C LEU A 128 -16.58 -23.33 -18.49
N ASN A 129 -16.33 -24.43 -19.20
CA ASN A 129 -14.97 -24.90 -19.51
C ASN A 129 -14.75 -24.87 -21.03
N PRO A 130 -14.33 -23.74 -21.63
CA PRO A 130 -13.63 -23.79 -22.91
C PRO A 130 -12.23 -24.36 -22.66
N ALA A 131 -11.76 -25.17 -23.60
CA ALA A 131 -10.44 -25.81 -23.62
C ALA A 131 -9.28 -24.83 -23.39
#